data_AF-K1U7M9-F1
#
_entry.id   AF-K1U7M9-F1
#
_cell.length_a   1.000
_cell.length_b   1.000
_cell.length_c   1.000
_cell.angle_alpha   90.00
_cell.angle_beta   90.00
_cell.angle_gamma   90.00
#
_symmetry.space_group_name_H-M   'P 1'
#
loop_
_entity.id
_entity.type
_entity.pdbx_description
1 polymer ?
#
loop_
_entity_poly.entity_id
_entity_poly.type
_entity_poly.pdbx_seq_one_letter_code
_entity_poly.pdbx_strand_id
1 'polypeptide(L)' 'MTTVFVTDVDCAHCVDKILNNVPTLGRGIKDVQVDLQTKEVTVVYDASKNDERTIVEGLASLKVKAEPKVQEAPAQPSRR' A
#
# COMPACT_ATOMS: atom_id res chain seq x y z
N MET A 1 -3.18 -10.88 2.50
CA MET A 1 -1.83 -10.52 2.07
C MET A 1 -1.55 -9.13 2.60
N THR A 2 -0.34 -8.91 3.11
CA THR A 2 0.12 -7.59 3.52
C THR A 2 1.35 -7.29 2.70
N THR A 3 1.29 -6.22 1.91
CA THR A 3 2.41 -5.79 1.07
C THR A 3 2.73 -4.35 1.42
N VAL A 4 4.03 -4.05 1.51
CA VAL A 4 4.54 -2.71 1.71
C VAL A 4 4.94 -2.15 0.35
N PHE A 5 4.49 -0.95 0.05
CA PHE A 5 4.83 -0.24 -1.17
C PHE A 5 5.67 0.98 -0.82
N VAL A 6 6.82 1.13 -1.45
CA VAL A 6 7.60 2.37 -1.35
C VAL A 6 6.95 3.39 -2.27
N THR A 7 6.73 4.59 -1.76
CA THR A 7 6.07 5.67 -2.49
C THR A 7 6.87 6.96 -2.45
N ASP A 8 6.56 7.90 -3.34
CA ASP A 8 7.09 9.27 -3.30
C ASP A 8 6.16 10.24 -2.54
N VAL A 9 5.45 9.73 -1.53
CA VAL A 9 4.48 10.52 -0.78
C VAL A 9 5.18 11.44 0.22
N ASP A 10 5.24 12.73 -0.11
CA ASP A 10 5.97 13.74 0.67
C ASP A 10 5.05 14.68 1.45
N CYS A 11 3.74 14.55 1.26
CA CYS A 11 2.78 15.59 1.61
C CYS A 11 1.55 15.05 2.34
N ALA A 12 1.11 15.75 3.39
CA ALA A 12 -0.09 15.37 4.16
C ALA A 12 -1.33 15.25 3.25
N HIS A 13 -1.46 16.15 2.28
CA HIS A 13 -2.55 16.12 1.30
C HIS A 13 -2.54 14.86 0.42
N CYS A 14 -1.37 14.31 0.16
CA CYS A 14 -1.17 13.10 -0.63
C CYS A 14 -1.62 11.87 0.19
N VAL A 15 -1.33 11.86 1.50
CA VAL A 15 -1.83 10.84 2.44
C VAL A 15 -3.34 10.87 2.53
N ASP A 16 -3.92 12.04 2.77
CA ASP A 16 -5.38 12.20 2.84
C ASP A 16 -6.03 11.75 1.54
N LYS A 17 -5.40 12.04 0.40
CA LYS A 17 -5.90 11.59 -0.90
C LYS A 17 -5.89 10.08 -1.02
N ILE A 18 -4.85 9.39 -0.58
CA ILE A 18 -4.80 7.91 -0.58
C ILE A 18 -5.89 7.35 0.34
N LEU A 19 -5.98 7.83 1.59
CA LEU A 19 -6.93 7.33 2.58
C LEU A 19 -8.40 7.57 2.18
N ASN A 20 -8.69 8.72 1.57
CA ASN A 20 -10.04 9.01 1.06
C ASN A 20 -10.38 8.29 -0.25
N ASN A 21 -9.37 7.78 -0.98
CA ASN A 21 -9.54 7.09 -2.25
C ASN A 21 -9.04 5.63 -2.20
N VAL A 22 -9.06 5.00 -1.01
CA VAL A 22 -8.74 3.57 -0.85
C VAL A 22 -9.54 2.66 -1.79
N PRO A 23 -10.85 2.89 -2.06
CA PRO A 23 -11.59 2.08 -3.03
C PRO A 23 -10.99 2.06 -4.44
N THR A 24 -10.20 3.08 -4.80
CA THR A 24 -9.53 3.20 -6.10
C THR A 24 -8.32 2.26 -6.22
N LEU A 25 -7.85 1.69 -5.10
CA LEU A 25 -6.77 0.69 -5.06
C LEU A 25 -7.24 -0.72 -5.45
N GLY A 26 -8.53 -0.90 -5.71
CA GLY A 26 -9.13 -2.17 -6.12
C GLY A 26 -10.05 -2.80 -5.07
N ARG A 27 -10.66 -3.93 -5.43
CA ARG A 27 -11.58 -4.64 -4.55
C ARG A 27 -10.81 -5.52 -3.57
N GLY A 28 -11.36 -5.71 -2.37
CA GLY A 28 -10.76 -6.61 -1.38
C GLY A 28 -9.61 -6.00 -0.57
N ILE A 29 -9.42 -4.68 -0.65
CA ILE A 29 -8.63 -3.95 0.35
C ILE A 29 -9.34 -4.06 1.70
N LYS A 30 -8.58 -4.42 2.74
CA LYS A 30 -9.05 -4.55 4.11
C LYS A 30 -8.56 -3.40 4.98
N ASP A 31 -7.30 -3.01 4.80
CA ASP A 31 -6.69 -1.93 5.57
C ASP A 31 -5.59 -1.25 4.75
N VAL A 32 -5.36 0.03 5.03
CA VAL A 32 -4.32 0.86 4.39
C VAL A 32 -3.67 1.74 5.44
N GLN A 33 -2.36 1.64 5.56
CA GLN A 33 -1.55 2.48 6.43
C GLN A 33 -0.53 3.22 5.60
N VAL A 34 -0.33 4.51 5.90
CA VAL A 34 0.62 5.36 5.19
C VAL A 34 1.60 5.94 6.20
N ASP A 35 2.89 5.72 5.96
CA ASP A 35 3.98 6.23 6.77
C ASP A 35 4.74 7.29 5.98
N LEU A 36 4.63 8.55 6.41
CA LEU A 36 5.32 9.69 5.79
C LEU A 36 6.82 9.74 6.13
N GLN A 37 7.26 9.12 7.24
CA GLN A 37 8.66 9.14 7.63
C GLN A 37 9.49 8.22 6.74
N THR A 38 8.94 7.04 6.44
CA THR A 38 9.57 6.05 5.55
C THR A 38 9.10 6.17 4.10
N LYS A 39 8.04 6.94 3.86
CA LYS A 39 7.34 7.07 2.57
C LYS A 39 6.78 5.73 2.09
N GLU A 40 6.32 4.91 3.02
CA GLU A 40 5.82 3.56 2.76
C GLU A 40 4.30 3.50 2.95
N VAL A 41 3.63 2.78 2.06
CA VAL A 41 2.22 2.47 2.15
C VAL A 41 2.08 0.97 2.39
N THR A 42 1.55 0.59 3.55
CA THR A 42 1.24 -0.80 3.87
C THR A 42 -0.21 -1.07 3.51
N VAL A 43 -0.45 -2.03 2.64
CA VAL A 43 -1.80 -2.41 2.20
C VAL A 43 -2.08 -3.84 2.60
N VAL A 44 -3.17 -4.03 3.35
CA VAL A 44 -3.70 -5.35 3.67
C VAL A 44 -4.86 -5.64 2.72
N TYR A 45 -4.72 -6.67 1.90
CA TYR A 45 -5.72 -7.03 0.90
C TYR A 45 -5.92 -8.55 0.77
N ASP A 46 -7.04 -8.93 0.20
CA ASP A 46 -7.32 -10.31 -0.20
C ASP A 46 -6.65 -10.62 -1.56
N ALA A 47 -5.60 -11.44 -1.55
CA ALA A 47 -4.85 -11.81 -2.75
C ALA A 47 -5.68 -12.62 -3.77
N SER A 48 -6.87 -13.10 -3.38
CA SER A 48 -7.81 -13.75 -4.30
C SER A 48 -8.67 -12.75 -5.06
N LYS A 49 -8.71 -11.49 -4.61
CA LYS A 49 -9.56 -10.42 -5.15
C LYS A 49 -8.78 -9.22 -5.67
N ASN A 50 -7.53 -9.06 -5.23
CA ASN A 50 -6.64 -7.99 -5.65
C ASN A 50 -5.19 -8.49 -5.73
N ASP A 51 -4.34 -7.72 -6.40
CA ASP A 51 -2.92 -7.98 -6.53
C ASP A 51 -2.10 -6.69 -6.45
N GLU A 52 -0.78 -6.83 -6.34
CA GLU A 52 0.15 -5.70 -6.19
C GLU A 52 0.08 -4.75 -7.39
N ARG A 53 -0.09 -5.31 -8.59
CA ARG A 53 -0.21 -4.53 -9.83
C ARG A 53 -1.41 -3.60 -9.82
N THR A 54 -2.59 -4.11 -9.46
CA THR A 54 -3.82 -3.31 -9.38
C THR A 54 -3.68 -2.20 -8.33
N ILE A 55 -3.05 -2.49 -7.19
CA ILE A 55 -2.82 -1.50 -6.13
C ILE A 55 -1.87 -0.39 -6.62
N VAL A 56 -0.79 -0.75 -7.31
CA VAL A 56 0.16 0.21 -7.91
C VAL A 56 -0.52 1.08 -8.95
N GLU A 57 -1.36 0.51 -9.82
CA GLU A 57 -2.14 1.25 -10.82
C GLU A 57 -3.16 2.22 -10.16
N GLY A 58 -3.77 1.80 -9.05
CA GLY A 58 -4.65 2.64 -8.24
C GLY A 58 -3.92 3.83 -7.62
N LEU A 59 -2.73 3.62 -7.05
CA LEU A 59 -1.88 4.68 -6.51
C LEU A 59 -1.40 5.64 -7.62
N ALA A 60 -0.99 5.09 -8.76
CA ALA A 60 -0.59 5.89 -9.93
C ALA A 60 -1.73 6.80 -10.42
N SER A 61 -2.98 6.32 -10.37
CA SER A 61 -4.18 7.11 -10.71
C SER A 61 -4.38 8.30 -9.76
N LEU A 62 -3.88 8.21 -8.53
CA LEU A 62 -3.86 9.31 -7.56
C LEU A 62 -2.66 10.24 -7.73
N LYS A 63 -1.81 10.02 -8.74
CA LYS A 63 -0.52 10.69 -8.96
C LYS A 63 0.51 10.38 -7.88
N VAL A 64 0.44 9.20 -7.28
CA VAL A 64 1.42 8.69 -6.32
C VAL A 64 2.19 7.58 -7.02
N LYS A 65 3.52 7.70 -7.12
CA LYS A 65 4.34 6.60 -7.61
C LYS A 65 4.50 5.60 -6.49
N ALA A 66 4.28 4.34 -6.79
CA ALA A 66 4.37 3.27 -5.82
C ALA A 66 5.03 2.05 -6.45
N GLU A 67 5.95 1.44 -5.71
CA GLU A 67 6.61 0.21 -6.11
C GLU A 67 6.50 -0.80 -4.97
N PRO A 68 6.16 -2.07 -5.24
CA PRO A 68 6.15 -3.08 -4.19
C PRO A 68 7.56 -3.17 -3.63
N LYS A 69 7.68 -2.91 -2.32
CA LYS A 69 8.92 -3.18 -1.61
C LYS A 69 9.06 -4.69 -1.66
N VAL A 70 10.09 -5.17 -2.36
CA VAL A 70 10.48 -6.58 -2.33
C VAL A 70 10.98 -6.87 -0.92
N GLN A 71 10.03 -7.05 0.00
CA GLN A 71 10.29 -7.64 1.29
C GLN A 71 10.31 -9.13 1.03
N GLU A 72 11.52 -9.71 1.04
CA GLU A 72 11.67 -11.07 1.55
C GLU A 72 10.80 -11.17 2.80
N ALA A 73 9.85 -12.09 2.77
CA ALA A 73 8.74 -12.23 3.71
C ALA A 73 9.14 -11.77 5.12
N PRO A 74 8.31 -10.96 5.82
CA PRO A 74 8.60 -10.67 7.21
C PRO A 74 8.70 -12.03 7.88
N ALA A 75 9.90 -12.36 8.36
CA ALA A 75 10.12 -13.43 9.29
C ALA A 75 9.06 -13.23 10.36
N GLN A 76 8.02 -14.08 10.33
CA GLN A 76 7.02 -14.12 11.35
C GLN A 76 7.82 -14.19 12.66
N PRO A 77 7.65 -13.25 13.60
CA PRO A 77 8.42 -13.30 14.81
C PRO A 77 8.09 -14.65 15.44
N SER A 78 9.09 -15.53 15.47
CA SER A 78 9.08 -16.77 16.22
C SER A 78 8.82 -16.39 17.66
N ARG A 79 7.55 -16.33 18.06
CA ARG A 79 7.20 -16.19 19.47
C ARG A 79 7.30 -17.59 20.06
N ARG A 80 8.52 -17.82 20.54
CA ARG A 80 9.01 -18.87 21.42
C ARG A 80 8.10 -19.09 22.63
#